data_AF-A0A6B0YJE2-F1
#
_entry.id   AF-A0A6B0YJE2-F1
#
_cell.length_a   1.000
_cell.length_b   1.000
_cell.length_c   1.000
_cell.angle_alpha   90.00
_cell.angle_beta   90.00
_cell.angle_gamma   90.00
#
_symmetry.space_group_name_H-M   'P 1'
#
loop_
_entity.id
_entity.type
_entity.pdbx_description
1 polymer ?
#
loop_
_entity_poly.entity_id
_entity_poly.type
_entity_poly.pdbx_seq_one_letter_code
_entity_poly.pdbx_strand_id
1 'polypeptide(L)'
;MSEQARRTKTVFDAVTALHDAGTTPFRPGDVTAHLRASGTPIGAWEIRGELTNLERLGLIALDESTAMWRVVNGASFSVQEAKLARGNG
;
A
#
# COMPACT_ATOMS: atom_id res chain seq x y z
N MET A 1 -17.79 -2.21 2.67
CA MET A 1 -16.48 -1.53 2.52
C MET A 1 -16.59 -0.58 1.34
N SER A 2 -16.11 0.67 1.44
CA SER A 2 -16.15 1.61 0.31
C SER A 2 -15.20 1.16 -0.82
N GLU A 3 -15.46 1.62 -2.05
CA GLU A 3 -14.59 1.40 -3.22
C GLU A 3 -13.12 1.71 -2.92
N GLN A 4 -12.86 2.85 -2.29
CA GLN A 4 -11.52 3.25 -1.94
C GLN A 4 -10.90 2.35 -0.87
N ALA A 5 -11.63 2.01 0.20
CA ALA A 5 -11.09 1.10 1.22
C ALA A 5 -10.79 -0.30 0.65
N ARG A 6 -11.59 -0.76 -0.32
CA ARG A 6 -11.31 -2.01 -1.06
C ARG A 6 -10.01 -1.87 -1.85
N ARG A 7 -9.80 -0.75 -2.52
CA ARG A 7 -8.59 -0.45 -3.30
C ARG A 7 -7.34 -0.33 -2.42
N THR A 8 -7.41 0.41 -1.31
CA THR A 8 -6.33 0.51 -0.34
C THR A 8 -5.96 -0.87 0.18
N LYS A 9 -6.95 -1.71 0.48
CA LYS A 9 -6.70 -3.11 0.87
C LYS A 9 -6.01 -3.91 -0.24
N THR A 10 -6.48 -3.81 -1.49
CA THR A 10 -5.83 -4.50 -2.62
C THR A 10 -4.37 -4.09 -2.78
N VAL A 11 -4.05 -2.80 -2.62
CA VAL A 11 -2.68 -2.31 -2.65
C VAL A 11 -1.88 -2.82 -1.44
N PHE A 12 -2.48 -2.85 -0.24
CA PHE A 12 -1.85 -3.43 0.94
C PHE A 12 -1.50 -4.91 0.74
N ASP A 13 -2.45 -5.71 0.26
CA ASP A 13 -2.25 -7.14 0.01
C ASP A 13 -1.10 -7.35 -1.00
N ALA A 14 -0.99 -6.50 -2.03
CA ALA A 14 0.09 -6.55 -3.02
C ALA A 14 1.47 -6.20 -2.43
N VAL A 15 1.57 -5.15 -1.60
CA VAL A 15 2.87 -4.79 -0.97
C VAL A 15 3.31 -5.82 0.06
N THR A 16 2.37 -6.44 0.77
CA THR A 16 2.66 -7.54 1.69
C THR A 16 3.12 -8.78 0.93
N ALA A 17 2.46 -9.14 -0.18
CA ALA A 17 2.92 -10.24 -1.03
C ALA A 17 4.33 -10.01 -1.60
N LEU A 18 4.66 -8.77 -1.99
CA LEU A 18 6.02 -8.39 -2.40
C LEU A 18 7.02 -8.52 -1.25
N HIS A 19 6.65 -8.07 -0.05
CA HIS A 19 7.48 -8.20 1.15
C HIS A 19 7.75 -9.67 1.51
N ASP A 20 6.71 -10.51 1.52
CA ASP A 20 6.81 -11.95 1.82
C ASP A 20 7.65 -12.71 0.76
N ALA A 21 7.65 -12.23 -0.48
CA ALA A 21 8.51 -12.72 -1.54
C ALA A 21 9.97 -12.20 -1.46
N GLY A 22 10.32 -11.42 -0.43
CA GLY A 22 11.64 -10.83 -0.24
C GLY A 22 11.92 -9.58 -1.08
N THR A 23 10.90 -9.03 -1.74
CA THR A 23 10.99 -7.79 -2.52
C THR A 23 10.73 -6.59 -1.59
N THR A 24 11.67 -6.33 -0.70
CA THR A 24 11.69 -5.15 0.18
C THR A 24 13.13 -4.64 0.28
N PRO A 25 13.34 -3.31 0.22
CA PRO A 25 12.33 -2.26 0.02
C PRO A 25 11.83 -2.22 -1.45
N PHE A 26 10.66 -1.62 -1.70
CA PHE A 26 9.99 -1.63 -3.01
C PHE A 26 9.68 -0.23 -3.55
N ARG A 27 9.42 -0.13 -4.85
CA ARG A 27 8.97 1.08 -5.55
C ARG A 27 7.49 0.98 -5.92
N PRO A 28 6.80 2.11 -6.16
CA PRO A 28 5.43 2.08 -6.70
C PRO A 28 5.31 1.29 -8.02
N GLY A 29 6.39 1.26 -8.82
CA GLY A 29 6.47 0.48 -10.06
C GLY A 29 6.39 -1.03 -9.83
N ASP A 30 6.98 -1.53 -8.74
CA ASP A 30 6.96 -2.96 -8.41
C ASP A 30 5.54 -3.42 -8.05
N VAL A 31 4.81 -2.58 -7.30
CA VAL A 31 3.39 -2.80 -6.99
C VAL A 31 2.54 -2.80 -8.26
N THR A 32 2.80 -1.86 -9.17
CA THR A 32 2.09 -1.78 -10.46
C THR A 32 2.33 -3.04 -11.29
N ALA A 33 3.58 -3.51 -11.36
CA ALA A 33 3.94 -4.72 -12.08
C ALA A 33 3.28 -5.97 -11.48
N HIS A 34 3.31 -6.09 -10.15
CA HIS A 34 2.68 -7.20 -9.43
C HIS A 34 1.16 -7.25 -9.68
N LEU A 35 0.47 -6.12 -9.54
CA LEU A 35 -0.98 -6.02 -9.76
C LEU A 35 -1.39 -6.29 -11.21
N ARG A 36 -0.57 -5.89 -12.18
CA ARG A 36 -0.79 -6.24 -13.58
C ARG A 36 -0.63 -7.74 -13.81
N ALA A 37 0.41 -8.36 -13.24
CA ALA A 37 0.66 -9.78 -13.36
C ALA A 37 -0.44 -10.64 -12.70
N SER A 38 -1.07 -10.14 -11.62
CA SER A 38 -2.19 -10.81 -10.94
C SER A 38 -3.56 -10.52 -11.56
N GLY A 39 -3.63 -9.85 -12.71
CA GLY A 39 -4.87 -9.58 -13.44
C GLY A 39 -5.75 -8.47 -12.84
N THR A 40 -5.22 -7.69 -11.89
CA THR A 40 -5.94 -6.58 -11.25
C THR A 40 -5.18 -5.26 -11.43
N PRO A 41 -5.03 -4.76 -12.67
CA PRO A 41 -4.25 -3.55 -12.91
C PRO A 41 -4.87 -2.33 -12.23
N ILE A 42 -4.06 -1.58 -11.51
CA ILE A 42 -4.39 -0.27 -10.93
C ILE A 42 -3.46 0.78 -11.55
N GLY A 43 -3.98 1.98 -11.83
CA GLY A 43 -3.18 3.05 -12.40
C GLY A 43 -2.05 3.51 -11.49
N ALA A 44 -0.91 3.90 -12.07
CA ALA A 44 0.27 4.31 -11.30
C ALA A 44 -0.01 5.50 -10.34
N TRP A 45 -0.88 6.43 -10.75
CA TRP A 45 -1.32 7.54 -9.91
C TRP A 45 -2.19 7.09 -8.74
N GLU A 46 -3.08 6.14 -8.96
CA GLU A 46 -3.92 5.57 -7.91
C GLU A 46 -3.07 4.81 -6.91
N ILE A 47 -2.09 4.01 -7.38
CA ILE A 47 -1.13 3.32 -6.49
C ILE A 47 -0.39 4.32 -5.61
N ARG A 48 0.13 5.42 -6.17
CA ARG A 48 0.81 6.46 -5.38
C ARG A 48 -0.10 7.03 -4.29
N GLY A 49 -1.35 7.34 -4.62
CA GLY A 49 -2.32 7.81 -3.62
C GLY A 49 -2.62 6.78 -2.54
N GLU A 50 -2.72 5.51 -2.88
CA GLU A 50 -2.93 4.44 -1.90
C GLU A 50 -1.70 4.18 -1.04
N LEU A 51 -0.48 4.32 -1.55
CA LEU A 51 0.73 4.24 -0.73
C LEU A 51 0.76 5.35 0.33
N THR A 52 0.41 6.58 -0.02
CA THR A 52 0.24 7.67 0.96
C THR A 52 -0.84 7.35 2.00
N ASN A 53 -1.94 6.69 1.61
CA ASN A 53 -2.95 6.25 2.56
C ASN A 53 -2.40 5.19 3.53
N LEU A 54 -1.66 4.20 3.02
CA LEU A 54 -1.06 3.15 3.84
C LEU A 54 0.01 3.70 4.78
N GLU A 55 0.77 4.69 4.34
CA GLU A 55 1.76 5.40 5.17
C GLU A 55 1.10 6.13 6.33
N ARG A 56 0.04 6.89 6.05
CA ARG A 56 -0.75 7.60 7.07
C ARG A 56 -1.40 6.64 8.07
N LEU A 57 -1.65 5.39 7.67
CA LEU A 57 -2.13 4.32 8.54
C LEU A 57 -1.00 3.61 9.30
N GLY A 58 0.26 3.97 9.07
CA GLY A 58 1.43 3.35 9.71
C GLY A 58 1.73 1.93 9.22
N LEU A 59 1.14 1.51 8.10
CA LEU A 59 1.28 0.15 7.57
C LEU A 59 2.53 -0.02 6.71
N ILE A 60 2.96 1.07 6.09
CA ILE A 60 4.21 1.17 5.33
C ILE A 60 4.94 2.46 5.72
N ALA A 61 6.22 2.56 5.39
CA ALA A 61 7.00 3.77 5.58
C ALA A 61 7.81 4.09 4.33
N LEU A 62 7.88 5.37 3.96
CA LEU A 62 8.80 5.88 2.95
C LEU A 62 10.18 6.13 3.59
N ASP A 63 11.23 5.64 2.93
CA ASP A 63 12.59 6.13 3.15
C ASP A 63 12.83 7.32 2.21
N GLU A 64 12.85 8.53 2.77
CA GLU A 64 13.02 9.77 2.01
C GLU A 64 14.38 9.86 1.30
N SER A 65 15.41 9.16 1.79
CA SER A 65 16.74 9.20 1.18
C SER A 65 16.83 8.38 -0.11
N THR A 66 16.06 7.29 -0.18
CA THR A 66 16.06 6.36 -1.32
C THR A 66 14.79 6.42 -2.17
N ALA A 67 13.76 7.14 -1.70
CA ALA A 67 12.41 7.15 -2.23
C ALA A 67 11.80 5.73 -2.36
N MET A 68 12.22 4.82 -1.49
CA MET A 68 11.75 3.44 -1.45
C MET A 68 10.78 3.24 -0.29
N TRP A 69 9.82 2.35 -0.47
CA TRP A 69 8.83 2.00 0.54
C TRP A 69 9.20 0.68 1.21
N ARG A 70 8.80 0.53 2.47
CA ARG A 70 8.90 -0.73 3.22
C ARG A 70 7.61 -1.01 3.98
N VAL A 71 7.26 -2.29 4.09
CA VAL A 71 6.19 -2.73 5.00
C VAL A 71 6.69 -2.61 6.44
N VAL A 72 5.85 -2.10 7.34
CA VAL A 72 6.15 -2.07 8.77
C VAL A 72 5.93 -3.48 9.34
N ASN A 73 6.91 -4.01 10.07
CA ASN A 73 6.81 -5.35 10.64
C ASN A 73 5.58 -5.48 11.55
N GLY A 74 4.78 -6.52 11.32
CA GLY A 74 3.53 -6.75 12.07
C GLY A 74 2.34 -5.90 11.61
N ALA A 75 2.47 -5.14 10.52
CA ALA A 75 1.36 -4.39 9.94
C ALA A 75 0.19 -5.31 9.56
N SER A 76 -1.03 -4.88 9.89
CA SER A 76 -2.26 -5.56 9.51
C SER A 76 -3.32 -4.52 9.13
N PHE A 77 -4.00 -4.72 8.01
CA PHE A 77 -4.98 -3.75 7.52
C PHE A 77 -6.31 -3.87 8.27
N SER A 78 -6.70 -2.79 8.95
CA SER A 78 -8.04 -2.64 9.55
C SER A 78 -8.88 -1.62 8.80
N VAL A 79 -10.08 -2.04 8.38
CA VAL A 79 -11.07 -1.14 7.77
C VAL A 79 -11.52 -0.04 8.74
N GLN A 80 -11.49 -0.31 10.06
CA GLN A 80 -11.90 0.65 11.08
C GLN A 80 -10.87 1.77 11.23
N GLU A 81 -9.58 1.41 11.26
CA GLU A 81 -8.47 2.37 11.31
C GLU A 81 -8.41 3.22 10.03
N ALA A 82 -8.64 2.60 8.87
CA ALA A 82 -8.74 3.30 7.58
C ALA A 82 -9.84 4.36 7.54
N LYS A 83 -10.95 4.16 8.27
CA LYS A 83 -12.02 5.15 8.41
C LYS A 83 -11.67 6.25 9.42
N LEU A 84 -11.14 5.87 10.59
CA LEU A 84 -10.79 6.81 11.66
C LEU A 84 -9.71 7.80 11.24
N ALA A 85 -8.70 7.35 10.49
CA ALA A 85 -7.63 8.22 9.99
C ALA A 85 -8.12 9.35 9.07
N ARG A 86 -9.38 9.33 8.60
CA ARG A 86 -9.99 10.41 7.81
C ARG A 86 -10.80 11.42 8.61
N GLY A 87 -11.18 11.11 9.84
CA GLY A 87 -12.02 12.00 10.66
C GLY A 87 -11.24 13.13 11.34
N ASN A 88 -9.91 13.07 11.33
CA ASN A 88 -9.02 13.97 12.06
C ASN A 88 -8.20 14.90 11.13
N GLY A 89 -8.69 15.16 9.91
CA GLY A 89 -8.04 16.03 8.92
C GLY A 89 -8.87 17.27 8.62
#